data_AF-A0A5D2CMS3-F1
#
_entry.id   AF-A0A5D2CMS3-F1
#
_cell.length_a   1.000
_cell.length_b   1.000
_cell.length_c   1.000
_cell.angle_alpha   90.00
_cell.angle_beta   90.00
_cell.angle_gamma   90.00
#
_symmetry.space_group_name_H-M   'P 1'
#
loop_
_entity.id
_entity.type
_entity.pdbx_description
1 polymer ?
#
loop_
_entity_poly.entity_id
_entity_poly.type
_entity_poly.pdbx_seq_one_letter_code
_entity_poly.pdbx_strand_id
1 'polypeptide(L)'
;MGSEKQGFIWLSGLLFLNILVLSTADVHYYEFFLQESQFTKLCSTKSILTVNGSFPGPEIRVRRGDTVFVNVHNQGNHAVSLKWEGVKGSIDGSNELIQPGRNFTYKIELKGEIGTLWWHATSAWAAATVHGAFVISPAANEDYPFPAPTSDQTIILGQWFKQELTEGDKTIAPGRADAYTINGHPGETYGCSNDTTFEMQVDYEGLYLVRVINAVVNETMVFGVASHSFTIVGQNGAYTKRSFTNSLTLAPAQVVDVLLCANVNVGHYYITARPSSGTYITNGILRYLTTSS
;
A
#
# COMPACT_ATOMS: atom_id res chain seq x y z
N MET A 1 47.61 68.47 8.00
CA MET A 1 47.17 67.82 6.74
C MET A 1 47.07 66.31 6.99
N GLY A 2 45.85 65.75 6.86
CA GLY A 2 45.50 64.31 6.91
C GLY A 2 45.42 63.73 8.34
N SER A 3 44.27 63.51 9.00
CA SER A 3 42.95 62.91 8.68
C SER A 3 42.94 61.38 8.56
N GLU A 4 42.30 60.76 9.56
CA GLU A 4 41.61 59.45 9.61
C GLU A 4 42.44 58.18 9.31
N LYS A 5 42.32 57.08 10.06
CA LYS A 5 41.07 56.33 10.28
C LYS A 5 41.11 55.55 11.60
N GLN A 6 40.15 55.83 12.48
CA GLN A 6 39.58 54.85 13.41
C GLN A 6 38.49 54.07 12.66
N GLY A 7 38.49 52.74 12.76
CA GLY A 7 37.36 51.96 12.29
C GLY A 7 37.63 50.46 12.25
N PHE A 8 36.73 49.72 12.88
CA PHE A 8 36.44 48.30 12.66
C PHE A 8 37.37 47.24 13.26
N ILE A 9 37.27 47.05 14.59
CA ILE A 9 37.34 45.71 15.19
C ILE A 9 36.26 45.62 16.27
N TRP A 10 35.01 45.39 15.87
CA TRP A 10 33.94 44.88 16.72
C TRP A 10 33.08 43.92 15.90
N LEU A 11 32.66 42.83 16.54
CA LEU A 11 31.86 41.69 16.03
C LEU A 11 32.62 40.63 15.21
N SER A 12 33.47 39.85 15.89
CA SER A 12 33.77 38.45 15.49
C SER A 12 33.06 37.47 16.43
N GLY A 13 31.78 37.68 16.63
CA GLY A 13 30.93 36.79 17.43
C GLY A 13 29.49 37.04 17.01
N LEU A 14 28.76 35.96 16.69
CA LEU A 14 27.41 35.92 16.09
C LEU A 14 27.36 36.05 14.56
N LEU A 15 27.64 34.94 13.85
CA LEU A 15 26.73 34.43 12.81
C LEU A 15 27.14 33.03 12.29
N PHE A 16 27.31 32.06 13.18
CA PHE A 16 27.14 30.65 12.80
C PHE A 16 25.88 30.12 13.51
N LEU A 17 24.76 30.79 13.27
CA LEU A 17 23.45 30.16 13.46
C LEU A 17 23.32 29.17 12.31
N ASN A 18 23.91 27.99 12.48
CA ASN A 18 23.54 26.82 11.70
C ASN A 18 22.03 26.70 11.87
N ILE A 19 21.30 26.99 10.81
CA ILE A 19 19.89 26.66 10.69
C ILE A 19 19.86 25.13 10.71
N LEU A 20 19.82 24.56 11.92
CA LEU A 20 19.33 23.22 12.13
C LEU A 20 17.88 23.29 11.69
N VAL A 21 17.64 22.95 10.42
CA VAL A 21 16.33 22.51 9.97
C VAL A 21 16.09 21.22 10.75
N LEU A 22 15.53 21.36 11.96
CA LEU A 22 14.96 20.24 12.67
C LEU A 22 13.84 19.74 11.76
N SER A 23 14.10 18.62 11.07
CA SER A 23 13.07 17.80 10.45
C SER A 23 12.15 17.37 11.59
N THR A 24 11.11 18.16 11.86
CA THR A 24 10.09 17.79 12.84
C THR A 24 9.27 16.66 12.25
N ALA A 25 9.22 15.52 12.96
CA ALA A 25 8.21 14.50 12.70
C ALA A 25 6.82 15.13 12.63
N ASP A 26 6.06 14.81 11.58
CA ASP A 26 4.69 15.30 11.45
C ASP A 26 3.71 14.36 12.19
N VAL A 27 2.52 14.88 12.47
CA VAL A 27 1.43 14.11 13.08
C VAL A 27 0.29 13.99 12.08
N HIS A 28 0.01 12.76 11.65
CA HIS A 28 -1.05 12.47 10.70
C HIS A 28 -2.30 11.94 11.38
N TYR A 29 -3.46 12.42 10.94
CA TYR A 29 -4.78 11.96 11.39
C TYR A 29 -5.56 11.40 10.21
N TYR A 30 -6.06 10.18 10.36
CA TYR A 30 -6.93 9.51 9.38
C TYR A 30 -8.27 9.16 10.01
N GLU A 31 -9.34 9.35 9.24
CA GLU A 31 -10.70 8.97 9.61
C GLU A 31 -11.13 7.77 8.75
N PHE A 32 -11.39 6.65 9.41
CA PHE A 32 -11.80 5.39 8.78
C PHE A 32 -13.24 5.10 9.17
N PHE A 33 -14.15 5.19 8.20
CA PHE A 33 -15.56 4.85 8.37
C PHE A 33 -15.78 3.42 7.85
N LEU A 34 -15.94 2.47 8.77
CA LEU A 34 -16.33 1.12 8.43
C LEU A 34 -17.82 1.11 8.09
N GLN A 35 -18.16 0.77 6.85
CA GLN A 35 -19.53 0.81 6.35
C GLN A 35 -19.79 -0.29 5.33
N GLU A 36 -21.06 -0.70 5.24
CA GLU A 36 -21.55 -1.58 4.20
C GLU A 36 -21.60 -0.83 2.85
N SER A 37 -21.08 -1.44 1.79
CA SER A 37 -21.05 -0.83 0.46
C SER A 37 -21.27 -1.90 -0.61
N GLN A 38 -22.06 -1.57 -1.64
CA GLN A 38 -22.37 -2.50 -2.71
C GLN A 38 -21.26 -2.55 -3.74
N PHE A 39 -20.79 -3.76 -4.05
CA PHE A 39 -19.83 -4.02 -5.11
C PHE A 39 -20.35 -5.10 -6.04
N THR A 40 -20.17 -4.87 -7.35
CA THR A 40 -20.44 -5.87 -8.38
C THR A 40 -19.11 -6.43 -8.88
N LYS A 41 -18.93 -7.74 -8.75
CA LYS A 41 -17.82 -8.49 -9.34
C LYS A 41 -18.29 -9.86 -9.78
N LEU A 42 -17.71 -10.42 -10.84
CA LEU A 42 -18.12 -11.71 -11.39
C LEU A 42 -19.63 -11.73 -11.72
N CYS A 43 -20.15 -10.59 -12.19
CA CYS A 43 -21.55 -10.36 -12.56
C CYS A 43 -22.55 -10.57 -11.41
N SER A 44 -22.09 -10.48 -10.16
CA SER A 44 -22.92 -10.58 -8.96
C SER A 44 -22.66 -9.38 -8.04
N THR A 45 -23.74 -8.77 -7.56
CA THR A 45 -23.70 -7.67 -6.60
C THR A 45 -23.95 -8.21 -5.20
N LYS A 46 -23.11 -7.80 -4.25
CA LYS A 46 -23.33 -8.03 -2.82
C LYS A 46 -22.90 -6.82 -2.00
N SER A 47 -23.40 -6.73 -0.78
CA SER A 47 -22.85 -5.80 0.20
C SER A 47 -21.58 -6.37 0.80
N ILE A 48 -20.58 -5.53 0.98
CA ILE A 48 -19.36 -5.86 1.72
C ILE A 48 -19.02 -4.75 2.70
N LEU A 49 -18.40 -5.13 3.81
CA LEU A 49 -17.80 -4.17 4.73
C LEU A 49 -16.54 -3.56 4.08
N THR A 50 -16.47 -2.24 4.08
CA THR A 50 -15.37 -1.44 3.51
C THR A 50 -14.94 -0.34 4.47
N VAL A 51 -13.79 0.28 4.19
CA VAL A 51 -13.38 1.53 4.83
C VAL A 51 -13.60 2.65 3.84
N ASN A 52 -14.35 3.69 4.22
CA ASN A 52 -14.66 4.86 3.40
C ASN A 52 -15.31 4.51 2.05
N GLY A 53 -16.04 3.40 1.98
CA GLY A 53 -16.73 2.94 0.77
C GLY A 53 -15.82 2.36 -0.31
N SER A 54 -14.52 2.14 -0.03
CA SER A 54 -13.56 1.64 -1.01
C SER A 54 -13.12 0.20 -0.75
N PHE A 55 -12.85 -0.53 -1.83
CA PHE A 55 -12.25 -1.86 -1.80
C PHE A 55 -11.20 -1.99 -2.91
N PRO A 56 -9.90 -2.09 -2.57
CA PRO A 56 -9.31 -2.03 -1.23
C PRO A 56 -9.58 -0.71 -0.49
N GLY A 57 -9.37 -0.71 0.82
CA GLY A 57 -9.47 0.46 1.68
C GLY A 57 -8.41 1.53 1.37
N PRO A 58 -8.53 2.72 1.97
CA PRO A 58 -7.64 3.84 1.71
C PRO A 58 -6.19 3.53 2.10
N GLU A 59 -5.26 4.04 1.30
CA GLU A 59 -3.84 3.99 1.62
C GLU A 59 -3.48 5.06 2.64
N ILE A 60 -2.70 4.67 3.65
CA ILE A 60 -2.04 5.62 4.55
C ILE A 60 -0.64 5.87 4.01
N ARG A 61 -0.26 7.14 3.88
CA ARG A 61 1.07 7.57 3.43
C ARG A 61 1.68 8.53 4.44
N VAL A 62 2.80 8.13 5.00
CA VAL A 62 3.57 8.94 5.97
C VAL A 62 5.05 8.84 5.65
N ARG A 63 5.87 9.61 6.36
CA ARG A 63 7.33 9.55 6.30
C ARG A 63 7.89 8.94 7.57
N ARG A 64 9.12 8.44 7.47
CA ARG A 64 9.86 7.96 8.64
C ARG A 64 9.96 9.07 9.68
N GLY A 65 9.57 8.73 10.91
CA GLY A 65 9.60 9.63 12.06
C GLY A 65 8.21 10.15 12.43
N ASP A 66 7.25 10.13 11.51
CA ASP A 66 5.91 10.65 11.76
C ASP A 66 5.14 9.80 12.78
N THR A 67 4.18 10.43 13.46
CA THR A 67 3.22 9.75 14.33
C THR A 67 1.87 9.68 13.64
N VAL A 68 1.22 8.52 13.67
CA VAL A 68 -0.05 8.31 12.96
C VAL A 68 -1.17 8.01 13.95
N PHE A 69 -2.26 8.74 13.83
CA PHE A 69 -3.52 8.47 14.51
C PHE A 69 -4.56 8.05 13.48
N VAL A 70 -5.23 6.92 13.73
CA VAL A 70 -6.33 6.46 12.88
C VAL A 70 -7.57 6.28 13.73
N ASN A 71 -8.55 7.15 13.54
CA ASN A 71 -9.83 7.08 14.21
C ASN A 71 -10.80 6.25 13.36
N VAL A 72 -11.15 5.07 13.86
CA VAL A 72 -12.01 4.12 13.18
C VAL A 72 -13.41 4.22 13.76
N HIS A 73 -14.37 4.64 12.94
CA HIS A 73 -15.80 4.66 13.25
C HIS A 73 -16.45 3.41 12.70
N ASN A 74 -16.98 2.56 13.57
CA ASN A 74 -17.70 1.38 13.13
C ASN A 74 -19.18 1.71 12.88
N GLN A 75 -19.54 1.96 11.63
CA GLN A 75 -20.93 2.12 11.17
C GLN A 75 -21.49 0.82 10.56
N GLY A 76 -20.71 -0.26 10.58
CA GLY A 76 -21.14 -1.59 10.17
C GLY A 76 -21.99 -2.28 11.24
N ASN A 77 -22.42 -3.50 10.93
CA ASN A 77 -23.34 -4.27 11.78
C ASN A 77 -22.63 -5.19 12.79
N HIS A 78 -21.32 -5.40 12.62
CA HIS A 78 -20.53 -6.33 13.42
C HIS A 78 -19.36 -5.64 14.09
N ALA A 79 -18.93 -6.19 15.21
CA ALA A 79 -17.75 -5.69 15.90
C ALA A 79 -16.48 -6.02 15.09
N VAL A 80 -15.59 -5.04 14.94
CA VAL A 80 -14.38 -5.17 14.11
C VAL A 80 -13.19 -4.54 14.83
N SER A 81 -12.02 -5.15 14.65
CA SER A 81 -10.74 -4.56 15.05
C SER A 81 -9.77 -4.58 13.88
N LEU A 82 -8.83 -3.64 13.85
CA LEU A 82 -7.83 -3.52 12.78
C LEU A 82 -6.45 -3.90 13.31
N LYS A 83 -5.67 -4.54 12.43
CA LYS A 83 -4.27 -4.88 12.62
C LYS A 83 -3.42 -4.05 11.66
N TRP A 84 -2.27 -3.59 12.15
CA TRP A 84 -1.27 -2.85 11.40
C TRP A 84 -0.07 -3.78 11.17
N GLU A 85 -0.07 -4.50 10.05
CA GLU A 85 0.86 -5.60 9.81
C GLU A 85 2.28 -5.07 9.63
N GLY A 86 3.24 -5.67 10.35
CA GLY A 86 4.66 -5.34 10.26
C GLY A 86 5.12 -4.08 11.01
N VAL A 87 4.21 -3.35 11.67
CA VAL A 87 4.60 -2.29 12.62
C VAL A 87 5.23 -2.94 13.86
N LYS A 88 6.47 -2.58 14.16
CA LYS A 88 7.30 -3.09 15.28
C LYS A 88 7.12 -2.27 16.55
N GLY A 89 6.65 -1.04 16.43
CA GLY A 89 6.39 -0.16 17.57
C GLY A 89 5.11 -0.49 18.33
N SER A 90 4.77 0.40 19.25
CA SER A 90 3.55 0.30 20.05
C SER A 90 2.35 0.65 19.18
N ILE A 91 1.27 -0.11 19.34
CA ILE A 91 -0.04 0.22 18.80
C ILE A 91 -0.98 0.27 19.99
N ASP A 92 -1.43 1.46 20.35
CA ASP A 92 -2.46 1.62 21.38
C ASP A 92 -3.79 1.10 20.83
N GLY A 93 -4.41 0.15 21.54
CA GLY A 93 -5.65 -0.50 21.13
C GLY A 93 -5.50 -1.64 20.12
N SER A 94 -4.33 -2.27 20.03
CA SER A 94 -4.10 -3.43 19.14
C SER A 94 -5.08 -4.60 19.29
N ASN A 95 -5.80 -4.67 20.42
CA ASN A 95 -6.84 -5.67 20.69
C ASN A 95 -8.25 -5.05 20.86
N GLU A 96 -8.42 -3.77 20.53
CA GLU A 96 -9.69 -3.08 20.73
C GLU A 96 -10.74 -3.57 19.75
N LEU A 97 -11.82 -4.13 20.28
CA LEU A 97 -12.95 -4.58 19.49
C LEU A 97 -14.01 -3.46 19.40
N ILE A 98 -14.04 -2.78 18.25
CA ILE A 98 -14.90 -1.61 18.05
C ILE A 98 -16.32 -2.09 17.76
N GLN A 99 -17.24 -1.84 18.70
CA GLN A 99 -18.65 -2.21 18.56
C GLN A 99 -19.36 -1.35 17.52
N PRO A 100 -20.44 -1.85 16.87
CA PRO A 100 -21.30 -1.04 16.02
C PRO A 100 -21.74 0.27 16.68
N GLY A 101 -21.67 1.38 15.94
CA GLY A 101 -21.98 2.73 16.41
C GLY A 101 -20.92 3.35 17.34
N ARG A 102 -19.78 2.67 17.57
CA ARG A 102 -18.66 3.19 18.36
C ARG A 102 -17.48 3.57 17.49
N ASN A 103 -16.54 4.30 18.07
CA ASN A 103 -15.26 4.59 17.46
C ASN A 103 -14.11 4.30 18.40
N PHE A 104 -12.93 4.16 17.82
CA PHE A 104 -11.67 4.04 18.54
C PHE A 104 -10.53 4.64 17.74
N THR A 105 -9.64 5.35 18.42
CA THR A 105 -8.45 5.94 17.79
C THR A 105 -7.21 5.11 18.11
N TYR A 106 -6.65 4.49 17.07
CA TYR A 106 -5.35 3.84 17.13
C TYR A 106 -4.25 4.90 17.09
N LYS A 107 -3.27 4.80 17.99
CA LYS A 107 -1.99 5.51 17.89
C LYS A 107 -0.93 4.52 17.42
N ILE A 108 -0.35 4.78 16.26
CA ILE A 108 0.63 3.92 15.61
C ILE A 108 1.99 4.59 15.71
N GLU A 109 2.90 3.99 16.46
CA GLU A 109 4.27 4.45 16.58
C GLU A 109 5.19 3.64 15.67
N LEU A 110 5.83 4.31 14.73
CA LEU A 110 6.85 3.71 13.87
C LEU A 110 8.19 3.61 14.62
N LYS A 111 8.86 2.47 14.53
CA LYS A 111 10.20 2.21 15.07
C LYS A 111 11.14 1.69 13.98
N GLY A 112 11.44 2.57 13.02
CA GLY A 112 12.47 2.38 12.01
C GLY A 112 12.02 1.63 10.76
N GLU A 113 10.73 1.31 10.63
CA GLU A 113 10.16 0.79 9.40
C GLU A 113 10.27 1.83 8.26
N ILE A 114 10.42 1.34 7.04
CA ILE A 114 10.47 2.13 5.80
C ILE A 114 10.07 1.27 4.60
N GLY A 115 9.47 1.88 3.59
CA GLY A 115 8.92 1.16 2.45
C GLY A 115 7.45 0.85 2.68
N THR A 116 7.03 -0.37 2.38
CA THR A 116 5.60 -0.71 2.39
C THR A 116 5.26 -1.73 3.48
N LEU A 117 4.18 -1.42 4.20
CA LEU A 117 3.42 -2.26 5.11
C LEU A 117 1.95 -2.21 4.69
N TRP A 118 1.06 -2.79 5.48
CA TRP A 118 -0.38 -2.79 5.21
C TRP A 118 -1.18 -2.95 6.49
N TRP A 119 -2.48 -2.69 6.41
CA TRP A 119 -3.42 -2.85 7.50
C TRP A 119 -4.61 -3.69 7.04
N HIS A 120 -5.25 -4.41 7.96
CA HIS A 120 -6.41 -5.23 7.67
C HIS A 120 -7.26 -5.50 8.90
N ALA A 121 -8.52 -5.89 8.73
CA ALA A 121 -9.33 -6.38 9.85
C ALA A 121 -8.75 -7.68 10.43
N THR A 122 -8.83 -7.87 11.74
CA THR A 122 -8.31 -9.07 12.42
C THR A 122 -9.20 -10.29 12.20
N SER A 123 -10.51 -10.09 12.05
CA SER A 123 -11.46 -11.17 11.82
C SER A 123 -11.33 -11.67 10.40
N ALA A 124 -11.33 -13.00 10.25
CA ALA A 124 -11.12 -13.65 8.97
C ALA A 124 -12.12 -13.15 7.91
N TRP A 125 -13.42 -13.19 8.22
CA TRP A 125 -14.48 -12.75 7.30
C TRP A 125 -14.30 -11.31 6.79
N ALA A 126 -13.90 -10.38 7.66
CA ALA A 126 -13.75 -8.97 7.30
C ALA A 126 -12.42 -8.69 6.58
N ALA A 127 -11.35 -9.42 6.89
CA ALA A 127 -10.04 -9.21 6.27
C ALA A 127 -10.05 -9.39 4.74
N ALA A 128 -11.02 -10.14 4.20
CA ALA A 128 -11.21 -10.30 2.76
C ALA A 128 -11.54 -8.97 2.04
N THR A 129 -12.14 -7.99 2.73
CA THR A 129 -12.59 -6.73 2.12
C THR A 129 -12.12 -5.48 2.85
N VAL A 130 -11.79 -5.60 4.14
CA VAL A 130 -11.28 -4.53 5.00
C VAL A 130 -9.75 -4.68 5.10
N HIS A 131 -9.05 -4.11 4.13
CA HIS A 131 -7.59 -4.01 4.12
C HIS A 131 -7.13 -2.86 3.23
N GLY A 132 -5.94 -2.34 3.47
CA GLY A 132 -5.32 -1.27 2.68
C GLY A 132 -3.83 -1.17 2.93
N ALA A 133 -3.15 -0.34 2.14
CA ALA A 133 -1.71 -0.17 2.24
C ALA A 133 -1.31 0.85 3.34
N PHE A 134 -0.10 0.68 3.87
CA PHE A 134 0.53 1.57 4.84
C PHE A 134 1.96 1.87 4.37
N VAL A 135 2.14 3.00 3.70
CA VAL A 135 3.39 3.38 3.02
C VAL A 135 4.17 4.37 3.87
N ILE A 136 5.45 4.06 4.08
CA ILE A 136 6.38 4.86 4.88
C ILE A 136 7.54 5.28 3.96
N SER A 137 7.51 6.53 3.52
CA SER A 137 8.57 7.10 2.68
C SER A 137 9.79 7.55 3.51
N PRO A 138 10.96 7.76 2.90
CA PRO A 138 12.07 8.44 3.55
C PRO A 138 11.65 9.77 4.18
N ALA A 139 12.32 10.15 5.26
CA ALA A 139 12.19 11.49 5.83
C ALA A 139 12.56 12.55 4.77
N ALA A 140 12.11 13.80 4.95
CA ALA A 140 12.32 14.85 3.95
C ALA A 140 13.82 15.14 3.65
N ASN A 141 14.70 14.80 4.59
CA ASN A 141 16.15 14.95 4.50
C ASN A 141 16.89 13.64 4.20
N GLU A 142 16.17 12.60 3.77
CA GLU A 142 16.73 11.29 3.47
C GLU A 142 16.40 10.86 2.05
N ASP A 143 17.39 10.30 1.36
CA ASP A 143 17.23 9.73 0.03
C ASP A 143 16.98 8.22 0.09
N TYR A 144 16.33 7.70 -0.95
CA TYR A 144 16.30 6.26 -1.16
C TYR A 144 17.73 5.70 -1.35
N PRO A 145 18.03 4.48 -0.87
CA PRO A 145 19.33 3.81 -1.10
C PRO A 145 19.48 3.25 -2.53
N PHE A 146 18.59 3.67 -3.44
CA PHE A 146 18.50 3.31 -4.84
C PHE A 146 18.06 4.55 -5.63
N PRO A 147 18.22 4.57 -6.98
CA PRO A 147 17.83 5.73 -7.78
C PRO A 147 16.40 6.15 -7.49
N ALA A 148 16.19 7.46 -7.28
CA ALA A 148 14.88 8.00 -6.94
C ALA A 148 13.86 7.63 -8.04
N PRO A 149 12.73 7.00 -7.69
CA PRO A 149 11.71 6.66 -8.68
C PRO A 149 10.98 7.91 -9.18
N THR A 150 10.54 7.89 -10.43
CA THR A 150 9.66 8.90 -11.03
C THR A 150 8.35 9.01 -10.26
N SER A 151 7.77 7.87 -9.90
CA SER A 151 6.60 7.76 -9.04
C SER A 151 6.54 6.36 -8.42
N ASP A 152 5.62 6.16 -7.47
CA ASP A 152 5.32 4.84 -6.92
C ASP A 152 3.88 4.41 -7.22
N GLN A 153 3.67 3.10 -7.28
CA GLN A 153 2.36 2.50 -7.49
C GLN A 153 2.16 1.33 -6.52
N THR A 154 1.10 1.40 -5.74
CA THR A 154 0.71 0.30 -4.86
C THR A 154 -0.14 -0.71 -5.62
N ILE A 155 0.17 -1.98 -5.42
CA ILE A 155 -0.56 -3.13 -5.96
C ILE A 155 -0.92 -4.05 -4.78
N ILE A 156 -2.20 -4.16 -4.50
CA ILE A 156 -2.76 -5.09 -3.51
C ILE A 156 -3.35 -6.28 -4.26
N LEU A 157 -2.77 -7.45 -4.04
CA LEU A 157 -3.32 -8.72 -4.50
C LEU A 157 -4.37 -9.17 -3.48
N GLY A 158 -5.62 -9.28 -3.94
CA GLY A 158 -6.75 -9.64 -3.09
C GLY A 158 -7.51 -10.85 -3.64
N GLN A 159 -8.62 -11.15 -2.98
CA GLN A 159 -9.51 -12.25 -3.34
C GLN A 159 -10.96 -11.85 -3.19
N TRP A 160 -11.83 -12.51 -3.95
CA TRP A 160 -13.25 -12.29 -3.99
C TRP A 160 -14.00 -13.61 -3.84
N PHE A 161 -15.01 -13.58 -2.98
CA PHE A 161 -15.96 -14.68 -2.77
C PHE A 161 -17.32 -14.20 -3.26
N LYS A 162 -18.05 -15.01 -4.03
CA LYS A 162 -19.45 -14.73 -4.39
C LYS A 162 -20.36 -14.83 -3.18
N GLN A 163 -20.09 -15.81 -2.30
CA GLN A 163 -20.78 -15.89 -1.02
C GLN A 163 -20.48 -14.67 -0.15
N GLU A 164 -21.46 -14.26 0.64
CA GLU A 164 -21.26 -13.31 1.72
C GLU A 164 -20.45 -13.98 2.83
N LEU A 165 -19.47 -13.24 3.37
CA LEU A 165 -18.68 -13.68 4.52
C LEU A 165 -19.22 -12.96 5.75
N THR A 166 -19.43 -13.68 6.83
CA THR A 166 -20.06 -13.19 8.06
C THR A 166 -19.21 -13.53 9.29
N GLU A 167 -19.56 -12.98 10.45
CA GLU A 167 -18.88 -13.29 11.72
C GLU A 167 -18.85 -14.79 12.07
N GLY A 168 -19.79 -15.59 11.54
CA GLY A 168 -19.78 -17.05 11.69
C GLY A 168 -18.62 -17.75 10.98
N ASP A 169 -18.01 -17.10 9.98
CA ASP A 169 -16.88 -17.62 9.23
C ASP A 169 -15.58 -17.44 10.02
N LYS A 170 -15.29 -18.41 10.88
CA LYS A 170 -14.08 -18.44 11.73
C LYS A 170 -12.77 -18.52 10.93
N THR A 171 -12.85 -18.97 9.68
CA THR A 171 -11.76 -18.95 8.70
C THR A 171 -12.25 -18.23 7.45
N ILE A 172 -11.34 -17.67 6.66
CA ILE A 172 -11.70 -17.24 5.30
C ILE A 172 -11.93 -18.53 4.51
N ALA A 173 -13.18 -18.97 4.59
CA ALA A 173 -13.80 -20.13 3.99
C ALA A 173 -13.47 -21.51 4.60
N PRO A 174 -14.42 -22.45 4.50
CA PRO A 174 -14.16 -23.85 4.23
C PRO A 174 -13.93 -24.12 2.71
N GLY A 175 -13.32 -23.20 1.93
CA GLY A 175 -13.20 -23.31 0.46
C GLY A 175 -12.26 -22.30 -0.24
N ARG A 176 -12.08 -22.46 -1.56
CA ARG A 176 -11.23 -21.62 -2.42
C ARG A 176 -11.99 -20.35 -2.88
N ALA A 177 -11.30 -19.23 -3.05
CA ALA A 177 -11.88 -18.00 -3.60
C ALA A 177 -12.43 -18.18 -5.03
N ASP A 178 -13.51 -17.47 -5.35
CA ASP A 178 -14.12 -17.46 -6.70
C ASP A 178 -13.28 -16.68 -7.70
N ALA A 179 -12.58 -15.64 -7.24
CA ALA A 179 -11.61 -14.88 -8.03
C ALA A 179 -10.51 -14.28 -7.17
N TYR A 180 -9.39 -13.96 -7.81
CA TYR A 180 -8.36 -13.08 -7.27
C TYR A 180 -8.50 -11.70 -7.90
N THR A 181 -7.91 -10.71 -7.28
CA THR A 181 -7.99 -9.32 -7.73
C THR A 181 -6.66 -8.60 -7.66
N ILE A 182 -6.47 -7.63 -8.56
CA ILE A 182 -5.39 -6.63 -8.50
C ILE A 182 -6.06 -5.30 -8.17
N ASN A 183 -5.75 -4.71 -7.02
CA ASN A 183 -6.41 -3.49 -6.52
C ASN A 183 -7.95 -3.59 -6.57
N GLY A 184 -8.50 -4.75 -6.21
CA GLY A 184 -9.95 -5.00 -6.21
C GLY A 184 -10.52 -5.36 -7.58
N HIS A 185 -9.76 -5.30 -8.66
CA HIS A 185 -10.22 -5.62 -10.01
C HIS A 185 -9.96 -7.10 -10.37
N PRO A 186 -10.98 -7.90 -10.72
CA PRO A 186 -10.77 -9.28 -11.14
C PRO A 186 -10.00 -9.40 -12.46
N GLY A 187 -10.15 -8.43 -13.36
CA GLY A 187 -9.66 -8.51 -14.73
C GLY A 187 -10.62 -9.29 -15.65
N GLU A 188 -10.11 -9.72 -16.80
CA GLU A 188 -10.93 -10.15 -17.95
C GLU A 188 -11.08 -11.68 -18.04
N THR A 189 -10.37 -12.41 -17.20
CA THR A 189 -10.20 -13.88 -17.28
C THR A 189 -11.36 -14.68 -16.66
N TYR A 190 -12.27 -14.02 -15.94
CA TYR A 190 -13.36 -14.68 -15.19
C TYR A 190 -14.70 -14.71 -15.93
N GLY A 191 -14.75 -14.24 -17.19
CA GLY A 191 -15.90 -14.42 -18.08
C GLY A 191 -17.08 -13.48 -17.82
N CYS A 192 -16.93 -12.45 -16.98
CA CYS A 192 -17.93 -11.39 -16.82
C CYS A 192 -17.49 -10.12 -17.56
N SER A 193 -18.28 -9.68 -18.53
CA SER A 193 -17.98 -8.49 -19.36
C SER A 193 -18.00 -7.16 -18.59
N ASN A 194 -18.65 -7.13 -17.43
CA ASN A 194 -18.79 -5.93 -16.60
C ASN A 194 -17.71 -5.86 -15.51
N ASP A 195 -16.84 -6.86 -15.41
CA ASP A 195 -15.69 -6.76 -14.53
C ASP A 195 -14.71 -5.72 -15.08
N THR A 196 -13.99 -5.11 -14.14
CA THR A 196 -13.04 -4.04 -14.42
C THR A 196 -11.62 -4.58 -14.32
N THR A 197 -10.71 -3.92 -15.03
CA THR A 197 -9.29 -4.25 -15.09
C THR A 197 -8.49 -3.10 -14.52
N PHE A 198 -7.56 -3.38 -13.60
CA PHE A 198 -6.66 -2.37 -13.06
C PHE A 198 -5.70 -1.88 -14.16
N GLU A 199 -5.49 -0.57 -14.27
CA GLU A 199 -4.53 0.03 -15.21
C GLU A 199 -3.47 0.83 -14.46
N MET A 200 -2.20 0.60 -14.80
CA MET A 200 -1.04 1.39 -14.36
C MET A 200 -0.45 2.09 -15.59
N GLN A 201 -0.27 3.41 -15.51
CA GLN A 201 0.31 4.20 -16.60
C GLN A 201 1.78 4.49 -16.34
N VAL A 202 2.60 4.43 -17.39
CA VAL A 202 4.04 4.69 -17.34
C VAL A 202 4.50 5.53 -18.52
N ASP A 203 5.54 6.31 -18.31
CA ASP A 203 6.28 7.03 -19.33
C ASP A 203 7.50 6.19 -19.74
N TYR A 204 7.85 6.24 -21.02
CA TYR A 204 9.04 5.56 -21.53
C TYR A 204 10.30 6.06 -20.78
N GLU A 205 11.18 5.12 -20.42
CA GLU A 205 12.37 5.31 -19.57
C GLU A 205 12.08 5.72 -18.11
N GLY A 206 10.81 5.81 -17.69
CA GLY A 206 10.45 6.05 -16.30
C GLY A 206 10.88 4.92 -15.35
N LEU A 207 11.22 5.27 -14.11
CA LEU A 207 11.56 4.33 -13.05
C LEU A 207 10.46 4.33 -12.00
N TYR A 208 9.77 3.21 -11.82
CA TYR A 208 8.59 3.12 -10.95
C TYR A 208 8.89 2.25 -9.73
N LEU A 209 8.56 2.74 -8.53
CA LEU A 209 8.57 1.93 -7.32
C LEU A 209 7.21 1.24 -7.17
N VAL A 210 7.15 -0.04 -7.52
CA VAL A 210 5.93 -0.85 -7.43
C VAL A 210 5.91 -1.56 -6.07
N ARG A 211 4.89 -1.29 -5.27
CA ARG A 211 4.71 -1.78 -3.90
C ARG A 211 3.68 -2.90 -3.88
N VAL A 212 4.13 -4.14 -3.90
CA VAL A 212 3.25 -5.30 -4.05
C VAL A 212 2.94 -5.92 -2.69
N ILE A 213 1.66 -5.97 -2.33
CA ILE A 213 1.14 -6.55 -1.08
C ILE A 213 0.33 -7.80 -1.44
N ASN A 214 0.63 -8.94 -0.82
CA ASN A 214 -0.24 -10.12 -0.88
C ASN A 214 -1.24 -10.14 0.28
N ALA A 215 -2.43 -9.57 0.04
CA ALA A 215 -3.57 -9.62 0.97
C ALA A 215 -4.47 -10.86 0.76
N VAL A 216 -4.08 -11.79 -0.11
CA VAL A 216 -4.76 -13.08 -0.28
C VAL A 216 -4.46 -13.96 0.93
N VAL A 217 -5.51 -14.54 1.52
CA VAL A 217 -5.35 -15.42 2.67
C VAL A 217 -5.04 -16.84 2.21
N ASN A 218 -4.06 -17.47 2.86
CA ASN A 218 -3.63 -18.86 2.66
C ASN A 218 -3.13 -19.24 1.26
N GLU A 219 -2.89 -18.28 0.36
CA GLU A 219 -2.30 -18.54 -0.95
C GLU A 219 -1.00 -17.77 -1.18
N THR A 220 -0.02 -18.47 -1.71
CA THR A 220 1.19 -17.83 -2.24
C THR A 220 0.89 -17.35 -3.65
N MET A 221 1.09 -16.07 -3.90
CA MET A 221 0.78 -15.44 -5.18
C MET A 221 2.03 -15.25 -6.02
N VAL A 222 1.95 -15.58 -7.30
CA VAL A 222 2.96 -15.28 -8.31
C VAL A 222 2.51 -14.05 -9.09
N PHE A 223 3.30 -12.98 -9.06
CA PHE A 223 3.03 -11.70 -9.71
C PHE A 223 4.07 -11.41 -10.79
N GLY A 224 3.66 -10.80 -11.90
CA GLY A 224 4.58 -10.33 -12.93
C GLY A 224 3.95 -9.36 -13.92
N VAL A 225 4.80 -8.65 -14.65
CA VAL A 225 4.40 -7.74 -15.73
C VAL A 225 5.07 -8.22 -17.02
N ALA A 226 4.28 -8.46 -18.07
CA ALA A 226 4.78 -9.01 -19.32
C ALA A 226 5.93 -8.17 -19.89
N SER A 227 7.01 -8.82 -20.32
CA SER A 227 8.23 -8.22 -20.85
C SER A 227 9.01 -7.29 -19.90
N HIS A 228 8.60 -7.14 -18.65
CA HIS A 228 9.31 -6.31 -17.67
C HIS A 228 10.00 -7.18 -16.62
N SER A 229 11.13 -6.69 -16.13
CA SER A 229 11.85 -7.28 -15.01
C SER A 229 11.81 -6.34 -13.81
N PHE A 230 12.06 -6.90 -12.63
CA PHE A 230 12.01 -6.19 -11.36
C PHE A 230 13.37 -6.20 -10.69
N THR A 231 13.69 -5.11 -10.00
CA THR A 231 14.75 -5.08 -8.99
C THR A 231 14.11 -4.98 -7.62
N ILE A 232 14.19 -6.02 -6.80
CA ILE A 232 13.71 -5.99 -5.42
C ILE A 232 14.58 -5.02 -4.62
N VAL A 233 13.95 -4.10 -3.89
CA VAL A 233 14.62 -3.06 -3.10
C VAL A 233 14.16 -3.00 -1.65
N GLY A 234 13.01 -3.61 -1.33
CA GLY A 234 12.50 -3.67 0.04
C GLY A 234 11.53 -4.83 0.24
N GLN A 235 11.39 -5.27 1.47
CA GLN A 235 10.45 -6.30 1.91
C GLN A 235 9.98 -5.99 3.33
N ASN A 236 8.67 -6.15 3.58
CA ASN A 236 8.05 -6.05 4.92
C ASN A 236 8.52 -4.82 5.74
N GLY A 237 8.46 -3.62 5.15
CA GLY A 237 8.83 -2.39 5.85
C GLY A 237 10.34 -2.23 6.14
N ALA A 238 11.21 -2.84 5.33
CA ALA A 238 12.65 -2.60 5.38
C ALA A 238 13.31 -2.70 3.99
N TYR A 239 14.39 -1.96 3.78
CA TYR A 239 15.23 -2.11 2.59
C TYR A 239 15.98 -3.46 2.59
N THR A 240 16.23 -3.98 1.39
CA THR A 240 16.94 -5.24 1.19
C THR A 240 18.12 -5.06 0.24
N LYS A 241 19.02 -6.06 0.20
CA LYS A 241 20.03 -6.12 -0.84
C LYS A 241 19.35 -6.31 -2.20
N ARG A 242 19.69 -5.44 -3.15
CA ARG A 242 19.12 -5.47 -4.51
C ARG A 242 19.28 -6.83 -5.17
N SER A 243 18.20 -7.35 -5.72
CA SER A 243 18.17 -8.59 -6.49
C SER A 243 17.21 -8.50 -7.66
N PHE A 244 17.59 -9.09 -8.79
CA PHE A 244 16.81 -9.06 -10.03
C PHE A 244 15.91 -10.29 -10.16
N THR A 245 14.71 -10.10 -10.71
CA THR A 245 13.79 -11.19 -11.03
C THR A 245 12.80 -10.78 -12.12
N ASN A 246 12.24 -11.75 -12.85
CA ASN A 246 11.19 -11.50 -13.84
C ASN A 246 9.77 -11.67 -13.25
N SER A 247 9.68 -12.28 -12.07
CA SER A 247 8.42 -12.48 -11.34
C SER A 247 8.64 -12.48 -9.83
N LEU A 248 7.60 -12.15 -9.10
CA LEU A 248 7.59 -12.18 -7.64
C LEU A 248 6.77 -13.39 -7.18
N THR A 249 7.27 -14.11 -6.18
CA THR A 249 6.50 -15.13 -5.46
C THR A 249 6.33 -14.62 -4.03
N LEU A 250 5.10 -14.26 -3.65
CA LEU A 250 4.78 -13.65 -2.37
C LEU A 250 3.96 -14.62 -1.52
N ALA A 251 4.47 -14.97 -0.34
CA ALA A 251 3.70 -15.70 0.66
C ALA A 251 2.50 -14.86 1.14
N PRO A 252 1.47 -15.46 1.78
CA PRO A 252 0.40 -14.70 2.43
C PRO A 252 0.97 -13.63 3.37
N ALA A 253 0.36 -12.44 3.38
CA ALA A 253 0.77 -11.27 4.16
C ALA A 253 2.12 -10.63 3.80
N GLN A 254 2.85 -11.18 2.82
CA GLN A 254 4.15 -10.65 2.42
C GLN A 254 4.00 -9.38 1.59
N VAL A 255 4.92 -8.45 1.82
CA VAL A 255 5.05 -7.20 1.06
C VAL A 255 6.43 -7.13 0.41
N VAL A 256 6.48 -6.75 -0.87
CA VAL A 256 7.72 -6.58 -1.63
C VAL A 256 7.67 -5.27 -2.41
N ASP A 257 8.70 -4.45 -2.22
CA ASP A 257 8.93 -3.22 -2.98
C ASP A 257 9.94 -3.51 -4.10
N VAL A 258 9.56 -3.19 -5.33
CA VAL A 258 10.40 -3.42 -6.51
C VAL A 258 10.50 -2.18 -7.40
N LEU A 259 11.65 -2.00 -8.02
CA LEU A 259 11.80 -1.07 -9.12
C LEU A 259 11.44 -1.75 -10.44
N LEU A 260 10.57 -1.11 -11.22
CA LEU A 260 10.25 -1.44 -12.60
C LEU A 260 10.76 -0.31 -13.49
N CYS A 261 11.61 -0.63 -14.46
CA CYS A 261 12.04 0.32 -15.47
C CYS A 261 11.16 0.16 -16.71
N ALA A 262 10.54 1.25 -17.16
CA ALA A 262 9.67 1.27 -18.33
C ALA A 262 10.50 1.44 -19.62
N ASN A 263 11.38 0.48 -19.90
CA ASN A 263 12.36 0.54 -20.99
C ASN A 263 12.10 -0.48 -22.12
N VAL A 264 10.86 -0.94 -22.26
CA VAL A 264 10.45 -1.77 -23.41
C VAL A 264 9.66 -0.94 -24.43
N ASN A 265 9.37 -1.54 -25.58
CA ASN A 265 8.62 -0.89 -26.65
C ASN A 265 7.30 -0.29 -26.12
N VAL A 266 6.98 0.94 -26.54
CA VAL A 266 5.72 1.60 -26.18
C VAL A 266 4.53 0.73 -26.60
N GLY A 267 3.65 0.44 -25.65
CA GLY A 267 2.49 -0.43 -25.86
C GLY A 267 1.75 -0.75 -24.57
N HIS A 268 1.00 -1.84 -24.58
CA HIS A 268 0.29 -2.37 -23.41
C HIS A 268 0.83 -3.74 -23.04
N TYR A 269 1.02 -3.95 -21.74
CA TYR A 269 1.56 -5.19 -21.19
C TYR A 269 0.67 -5.69 -20.08
N TYR A 270 0.36 -6.99 -20.06
CA TYR A 270 -0.41 -7.55 -18.97
C TYR A 270 0.38 -7.54 -17.67
N ILE A 271 -0.26 -7.01 -16.63
CA ILE A 271 0.05 -7.30 -15.25
C ILE A 271 -0.70 -8.58 -14.91
N THR A 272 -0.06 -9.57 -14.28
CA THR A 272 -0.70 -10.84 -13.94
C THR A 272 -0.41 -11.21 -12.50
N ALA A 273 -1.41 -11.76 -11.82
CA ALA A 273 -1.24 -12.44 -10.55
C ALA A 273 -2.04 -13.76 -10.53
N ARG A 274 -1.45 -14.80 -9.95
CA ARG A 274 -2.08 -16.13 -9.84
C ARG A 274 -1.60 -16.85 -8.59
N PRO A 275 -2.40 -17.75 -8.00
CA PRO A 275 -1.92 -18.60 -6.91
C PRO A 275 -0.88 -19.59 -7.44
N SER A 276 0.07 -19.99 -6.61
CA SER A 276 1.03 -21.04 -6.94
C SER A 276 0.36 -22.42 -7.09
N SER A 277 -0.76 -22.62 -6.41
CA SER A 277 -1.52 -23.87 -6.30
C SER A 277 -2.53 -24.09 -7.44
N GLY A 278 -2.84 -23.06 -8.25
CA GLY A 278 -4.02 -23.07 -9.10
C GLY A 278 -3.91 -22.32 -10.42
N THR A 279 -4.98 -22.39 -11.21
CA THR A 279 -5.06 -21.91 -12.59
C THR A 279 -5.80 -20.58 -12.77
N TYR A 280 -6.47 -20.06 -11.73
CA TYR A 280 -7.16 -18.78 -11.83
C TYR A 280 -6.15 -17.64 -11.86
N ILE A 281 -6.20 -16.83 -12.91
CA ILE A 281 -5.31 -15.69 -13.12
C ILE A 281 -6.16 -14.45 -13.03
N THR A 282 -5.73 -13.45 -12.26
CA THR A 282 -6.25 -12.09 -12.36
C THR A 282 -5.25 -11.25 -13.16
N ASN A 283 -5.75 -10.32 -13.96
CA ASN A 283 -4.92 -9.47 -14.81
C ASN A 283 -5.25 -7.98 -14.66
N GLY A 284 -4.23 -7.17 -14.92
CA GLY A 284 -4.26 -5.73 -15.08
C GLY A 284 -3.50 -5.34 -16.35
N ILE A 285 -3.40 -4.04 -16.62
CA ILE A 285 -2.71 -3.49 -17.79
C ILE A 285 -1.68 -2.47 -17.33
N LEU A 286 -0.44 -2.62 -17.78
CA LEU A 286 0.56 -1.57 -17.76
C LEU A 286 0.53 -0.89 -19.14
N ARG A 287 0.23 0.41 -19.16
CA ARG A 287 0.07 1.21 -20.38
C ARG A 287 1.16 2.27 -20.47
N TYR A 288 1.89 2.27 -21.58
CA TYR A 288 2.78 3.38 -21.89
C TYR A 288 1.98 4.59 -22.38
N LEU A 289 2.23 5.75 -21.79
CA LEU A 289 1.70 7.02 -22.26
C LEU A 289 2.46 7.43 -23.52
N THR A 290 1.71 7.65 -24.60
CA THR A 290 2.21 8.34 -25.78
C THR A 290 2.05 9.84 -25.54
N THR A 291 3.13 10.61 -25.53
CA THR A 291 3.02 12.06 -25.69
C THR A 291 2.37 12.32 -27.04
N SER A 292 1.14 12.85 -27.05
CA SER A 292 0.57 13.42 -28.27
C SER A 292 1.46 14.57 -28.72
N SER A 293 2.20 14.35 -29.81
CA SER A 293 2.96 15.38 -30.53
C SER A 293 2.04 16.46 -31.09
#